data_AF-A0A0Q4QW07-F1
#
_entry.id   AF-A0A0Q4QW07-F1
#
_cell.length_a   1.000
_cell.length_b   1.000
_cell.length_c   1.000
_cell.angle_alpha   90.00
_cell.angle_beta   90.00
_cell.angle_gamma   90.00
#
_symmetry.space_group_name_H-M   'P 1'
#
loop_
_entity.id
_entity.type
_entity.pdbx_description
1 polymer ?
#
loop_
_entity_poly.entity_id
_entity_poly.type
_entity_poly.pdbx_seq_one_letter_code
_entity_poly.pdbx_strand_id
1 'polypeptide(L)'
;MVKAVFLSLAALLAATAGGIMLWPLLRAGKRAIWGTLVASMVVATVGLYLWLGTPTALQPRDAEAPQSLEQAVEQLRAVLDEHPERAEGWVLLARSQLELGRMADAAGSFERALQLEPDQPELLVEAAQARARAHPKMLFDDTGLQWLQHARQVAPDNQRATWLVGIVQRQRGQDEAAVRTWEGLLPRLEPNAATALREQIDAARADAGLPPSTPATATPAAAGSADGHAITVRVTLAPALQARVAAGKDTLFVIARAPGGPPMPVAVERHPAQAGPLTVTLDDADSPMPTQKLSALGEVEVFARLSASGNAMRQEGDVESRPVKVSLPTKGTLEIVLGSP
;
A
#
# COMPACT_ATOMS: atom_id res chain seq x y z
N MET A 1 -40.15 -0.80 -8.52
CA MET A 1 -40.63 -2.19 -8.68
C MET A 1 -40.26 -3.11 -7.52
N VAL A 2 -39.02 -3.13 -7.03
CA VAL A 2 -38.56 -4.04 -5.95
C VAL A 2 -39.41 -3.99 -4.66
N LYS A 3 -39.84 -2.79 -4.23
CA LYS A 3 -40.71 -2.63 -3.04
C LYS A 3 -42.07 -3.32 -3.16
N ALA A 4 -42.71 -3.27 -4.34
CA ALA A 4 -44.02 -3.88 -4.57
C ALA A 4 -43.93 -5.41 -4.60
N VAL A 5 -42.84 -5.94 -5.15
CA VAL A 5 -42.55 -7.38 -5.20
C VAL A 5 -42.27 -7.93 -3.79
N PHE A 6 -41.48 -7.22 -2.98
CA PHE A 6 -41.19 -7.63 -1.61
C PHE A 6 -42.45 -7.65 -0.73
N LEU A 7 -43.27 -6.59 -0.78
CA LEU A 7 -44.51 -6.52 0.01
C LEU A 7 -45.54 -7.57 -0.41
N SER A 8 -45.64 -7.88 -1.71
CA SER A 8 -46.54 -8.93 -2.19
C SER A 8 -46.06 -10.33 -1.80
N LEU A 9 -44.75 -10.61 -1.84
CA LEU A 9 -44.18 -11.87 -1.35
C LEU A 9 -44.38 -12.03 0.16
N ALA A 10 -44.13 -10.99 0.95
CA ALA A 10 -44.32 -11.02 2.40
C ALA A 10 -45.81 -11.24 2.77
N ALA A 11 -46.73 -10.57 2.07
CA ALA A 11 -48.16 -10.78 2.26
C ALA A 11 -48.60 -12.20 1.87
N LEU A 12 -48.07 -12.74 0.77
CA LEU A 12 -48.34 -14.12 0.33
C LEU A 12 -47.83 -15.15 1.36
N LEU A 13 -46.64 -14.93 1.91
CA LEU A 13 -46.02 -15.84 2.86
C LEU A 13 -46.73 -15.80 4.23
N ALA A 14 -47.16 -14.62 4.67
CA ALA A 14 -48.00 -14.47 5.86
C ALA A 14 -49.40 -15.10 5.68
N ALA A 15 -50.01 -14.93 4.51
CA ALA A 15 -51.32 -15.52 4.19
C ALA A 15 -51.26 -17.05 4.11
N THR A 16 -50.19 -17.61 3.52
CA THR A 16 -50.00 -19.06 3.41
C THR A 16 -49.68 -19.69 4.76
N ALA A 17 -48.77 -19.10 5.54
CA ALA A 17 -48.46 -19.58 6.90
C ALA A 17 -49.69 -19.52 7.82
N GLY A 18 -50.45 -18.40 7.77
CA GLY A 18 -51.69 -18.25 8.50
C GLY A 18 -52.78 -19.25 8.06
N GLY A 19 -52.90 -19.50 6.76
CA GLY A 19 -53.85 -20.47 6.21
C GLY A 19 -53.56 -21.91 6.63
N ILE A 20 -52.29 -22.33 6.59
CA ILE A 20 -51.86 -23.69 6.96
C ILE A 20 -52.03 -23.94 8.46
N MET A 21 -51.63 -22.98 9.30
CA MET A 21 -51.68 -23.12 10.75
C MET A 21 -53.12 -23.09 11.30
N LEU A 22 -54.05 -22.46 10.59
CA LEU A 22 -55.45 -22.26 11.02
C LEU A 22 -56.47 -23.16 10.30
N TRP A 23 -56.02 -23.95 9.31
CA TRP A 23 -56.82 -24.95 8.59
C TRP A 23 -57.65 -25.92 9.49
N PRO A 24 -57.11 -26.48 10.60
CA PRO A 24 -57.89 -27.38 11.45
C PRO A 24 -59.00 -26.67 12.27
N LEU A 25 -58.87 -25.36 12.52
CA LEU A 25 -59.84 -24.57 13.29
C LEU A 25 -61.02 -24.08 12.45
N LEU A 26 -60.83 -23.87 11.14
CA LEU A 26 -61.89 -23.51 10.20
C LEU A 26 -62.93 -24.64 10.02
N ARG A 27 -62.51 -25.90 10.15
CA ARG A 27 -63.42 -27.06 10.15
C ARG A 27 -64.32 -27.14 11.38
N ALA A 28 -64.00 -26.45 12.47
CA ALA A 28 -64.72 -26.53 13.75
C ALA A 28 -65.85 -25.49 13.93
N GLY A 29 -66.21 -24.72 12.89
CA GLY A 29 -67.39 -23.83 12.90
C GLY A 29 -67.25 -22.51 13.67
N LYS A 30 -66.10 -22.22 14.30
CA LYS A 30 -65.88 -21.05 15.18
C LYS A 30 -65.32 -19.82 14.45
N ARG A 31 -66.01 -19.36 13.40
CA ARG A 31 -65.55 -18.28 12.49
C ARG A 31 -65.30 -16.92 13.17
N ALA A 32 -66.02 -16.60 14.25
CA ALA A 32 -65.84 -15.33 14.99
C ALA A 32 -64.53 -15.28 15.81
N ILE A 33 -64.12 -16.43 16.36
CA ILE A 33 -62.84 -16.56 17.09
C ILE A 33 -61.66 -16.44 16.11
N TRP A 34 -61.85 -16.87 14.86
CA TRP A 34 -60.85 -16.74 13.80
C TRP A 34 -60.63 -15.28 13.38
N GLY A 35 -61.72 -14.53 13.14
CA GLY A 35 -61.62 -13.11 12.76
C GLY A 35 -60.91 -12.25 13.81
N THR A 36 -61.16 -12.54 15.09
CA THR A 36 -60.51 -11.83 16.21
C THR A 36 -59.03 -12.18 16.36
N LEU A 37 -58.64 -13.45 16.19
CA LEU A 37 -57.24 -13.89 16.25
C LEU A 37 -56.39 -13.30 15.12
N VAL A 38 -56.92 -13.29 13.89
CA VAL A 38 -56.23 -12.68 12.73
C VAL A 38 -56.13 -11.17 12.91
N ALA A 39 -57.21 -10.51 13.33
CA ALA A 39 -57.18 -9.08 13.63
C ALA A 39 -56.16 -8.75 14.75
N SER A 40 -56.12 -9.54 15.82
CA SER A 40 -55.14 -9.35 16.90
C SER A 40 -53.71 -9.57 16.43
N MET A 41 -53.46 -10.55 15.55
CA MET A 41 -52.13 -10.79 15.00
C MET A 41 -51.67 -9.62 14.11
N VAL A 42 -52.55 -9.10 13.25
CA VAL A 42 -52.24 -7.94 12.40
C VAL A 42 -51.99 -6.70 13.26
N VAL A 43 -52.86 -6.42 14.24
CA VAL A 43 -52.69 -5.29 15.16
C VAL A 43 -51.42 -5.43 15.99
N ALA A 44 -51.12 -6.63 16.50
CA ALA A 44 -49.87 -6.90 17.22
C ALA A 44 -48.65 -6.70 16.32
N THR A 45 -48.71 -7.16 15.07
CA THR A 45 -47.60 -7.01 14.10
C THR A 45 -47.38 -5.54 13.74
N VAL A 46 -48.44 -4.78 13.47
CA VAL A 46 -48.38 -3.34 13.20
C VAL A 46 -47.90 -2.58 14.44
N GLY A 47 -48.42 -2.91 15.63
CA GLY A 47 -47.99 -2.32 16.89
C GLY A 47 -46.51 -2.60 17.19
N LEU A 48 -46.05 -3.84 16.98
CA LEU A 48 -44.66 -4.21 17.16
C LEU A 48 -43.75 -3.51 16.14
N TYR A 49 -44.20 -3.37 14.88
CA TYR A 49 -43.47 -2.61 13.86
C TYR A 49 -43.40 -1.12 14.20
N LEU A 50 -44.46 -0.53 14.74
CA LEU A 50 -44.46 0.87 15.18
C LEU A 50 -43.61 1.09 16.43
N TRP A 51 -43.48 0.08 17.30
CA TRP A 51 -42.71 0.17 18.54
C TRP A 51 -41.21 -0.14 18.35
N LEU A 52 -40.88 -1.13 17.52
CA LEU A 52 -39.50 -1.62 17.34
C LEU A 52 -38.89 -1.18 15.99
N GLY A 53 -39.72 -0.80 15.01
CA GLY A 53 -39.29 -0.41 13.67
C GLY A 53 -39.11 1.10 13.50
N THR A 54 -38.65 1.51 12.32
CA THR A 54 -38.43 2.91 11.91
C THR A 54 -39.45 3.31 10.84
N PRO A 55 -40.72 3.60 11.22
CA PRO A 55 -41.77 3.94 10.24
C PRO A 55 -41.44 5.18 9.41
N THR A 56 -40.59 6.06 9.93
CA THR A 56 -40.03 7.24 9.24
C THR A 56 -39.12 6.90 8.05
N ALA A 57 -38.53 5.69 7.98
CA ALA A 57 -37.73 5.26 6.83
C ALA A 57 -38.57 5.00 5.56
N LEU A 58 -39.90 4.88 5.71
CA LEU A 58 -40.85 4.71 4.60
C LEU A 58 -41.40 6.03 4.06
N GLN A 59 -41.21 7.13 4.77
CA GLN A 59 -41.55 8.45 4.24
C GLN A 59 -40.57 8.78 3.12
N PRO A 60 -41.05 9.25 1.95
CA PRO A 60 -40.17 9.89 0.98
C PRO A 60 -39.49 11.04 1.73
N ARG A 61 -38.18 10.94 1.96
CA ARG A 61 -37.43 12.10 2.42
C ARG A 61 -37.44 13.07 1.24
N ASP A 62 -38.18 14.16 1.35
CA ASP A 62 -38.06 15.34 0.47
C ASP A 62 -36.69 16.05 0.62
N ALA A 63 -35.68 15.37 1.17
CA ALA A 63 -34.31 15.80 1.14
C ALA A 63 -33.83 15.66 -0.31
N GLU A 64 -33.99 16.75 -1.06
CA GLU A 64 -33.44 16.90 -2.39
C GLU A 64 -31.97 16.47 -2.36
N ALA A 65 -31.63 15.47 -3.18
CA ALA A 65 -30.28 14.94 -3.22
C ALA A 65 -29.33 16.10 -3.54
N PRO A 66 -28.23 16.27 -2.77
CA PRO A 66 -27.33 17.40 -2.98
C PRO A 66 -26.80 17.38 -4.40
N GLN A 67 -26.92 18.51 -5.09
CA GLN A 67 -26.49 18.65 -6.49
C GLN A 67 -24.99 18.97 -6.61
N SER A 68 -24.36 19.36 -5.49
CA SER A 68 -22.92 19.60 -5.39
C SER A 68 -22.34 19.09 -4.07
N LEU A 69 -21.01 18.92 -4.03
CA LEU A 69 -20.30 18.50 -2.82
C LEU A 69 -20.42 19.55 -1.71
N GLU A 70 -20.43 20.84 -2.05
CA GLU A 70 -20.66 21.92 -1.09
C GLU A 70 -22.04 21.82 -0.44
N GLN A 71 -23.09 21.58 -1.24
CA GLN A 71 -24.44 21.37 -0.71
C GLN A 71 -24.50 20.13 0.18
N ALA A 72 -23.83 19.04 -0.21
CA ALA A 72 -23.75 17.83 0.60
C ALA A 72 -23.07 18.08 1.96
N VAL A 73 -22.00 18.88 1.97
CA VAL A 73 -21.28 19.28 3.19
C VAL A 73 -22.17 20.12 4.11
N GLU A 74 -22.90 21.09 3.60
CA GLU A 74 -23.81 21.91 4.43
C GLU A 74 -25.00 21.09 4.97
N GLN A 75 -25.57 20.19 4.15
CA GLN A 75 -26.62 19.27 4.62
C GLN A 75 -26.09 18.33 5.71
N LEU A 76 -24.89 17.76 5.51
CA LEU A 76 -24.26 16.87 6.49
C LEU A 76 -23.96 17.60 7.80
N ARG A 77 -23.50 18.86 7.72
CA ARG A 77 -23.28 19.71 8.88
C ARG A 77 -24.56 19.91 9.68
N ALA A 78 -25.66 20.28 9.03
CA ALA A 78 -26.95 20.45 9.70
C ALA A 78 -27.41 19.17 10.43
N VAL A 79 -27.21 18.00 9.81
CA VAL A 79 -27.53 16.71 10.45
C VAL A 79 -26.65 16.44 11.68
N LEU A 80 -25.38 16.84 11.64
CA LEU A 80 -24.45 16.67 12.75
C LEU A 80 -24.64 17.68 13.87
N ASP A 81 -25.19 18.85 13.57
CA ASP A 81 -25.60 19.82 14.59
C ASP A 81 -26.78 19.28 15.44
N GLU A 82 -27.71 18.54 14.81
CA GLU A 82 -28.80 17.85 15.51
C GLU A 82 -28.34 16.56 16.22
N HIS A 83 -27.31 15.90 15.69
CA HIS A 83 -26.80 14.62 16.17
C HIS A 83 -25.27 14.63 16.32
N PRO A 84 -24.75 15.40 17.29
CA PRO A 84 -23.32 15.66 17.44
C PRO A 84 -22.52 14.46 18.00
N GLU A 85 -23.17 13.37 18.36
CA GLU A 85 -22.58 12.13 18.89
C GLU A 85 -22.04 11.17 17.83
N ARG A 86 -22.26 11.45 16.53
CA ARG A 86 -21.89 10.54 15.44
C ARG A 86 -20.48 10.78 14.92
N ALA A 87 -19.50 10.06 15.47
CA ALA A 87 -18.09 10.17 15.09
C ALA A 87 -17.87 9.99 13.58
N GLU A 88 -18.42 8.93 12.99
CA GLU A 88 -18.30 8.62 11.56
C GLU A 88 -18.79 9.75 10.66
N GLY A 89 -19.85 10.45 11.06
CA GLY A 89 -20.38 11.58 10.30
C GLY A 89 -19.44 12.78 10.33
N TRP A 90 -18.81 13.06 11.46
CA TRP A 90 -17.76 14.08 11.57
C TRP A 90 -16.53 13.74 10.72
N VAL A 91 -16.13 12.47 10.65
CA VAL A 91 -15.06 12.00 9.76
C VAL A 91 -15.41 12.21 8.29
N LEU A 92 -16.64 11.86 7.89
CA LEU A 92 -17.12 12.08 6.53
C LEU A 92 -17.11 13.57 6.17
N LEU A 93 -17.63 14.41 7.07
CA LEU A 93 -17.63 15.86 6.89
C LEU A 93 -16.21 16.39 6.70
N ALA A 94 -15.27 15.96 7.54
CA ALA A 94 -13.87 16.37 7.46
C ALA A 94 -13.23 16.00 6.12
N ARG A 95 -13.44 14.75 5.65
CA ARG A 95 -12.91 14.29 4.36
C ARG A 95 -13.52 15.05 3.18
N SER A 96 -14.84 15.30 3.19
CA SER A 96 -15.49 16.12 2.17
C SER A 96 -14.97 17.56 2.18
N GLN A 97 -14.68 18.13 3.34
CA GLN A 97 -14.05 19.46 3.46
C GLN A 97 -12.61 19.47 2.92
N LEU A 98 -11.83 18.40 3.13
CA LEU A 98 -10.50 18.27 2.53
C LEU A 98 -10.57 18.26 1.00
N GLU A 99 -11.51 17.53 0.40
CA GLU A 99 -11.73 17.51 -1.06
C GLU A 99 -12.09 18.90 -1.60
N LEU A 100 -12.83 19.70 -0.83
CA LEU A 100 -13.16 21.09 -1.15
C LEU A 100 -12.01 22.08 -0.86
N GLY A 101 -10.86 21.63 -0.39
CA GLY A 101 -9.73 22.49 -0.02
C GLY A 101 -9.92 23.25 1.30
N ARG A 102 -10.98 22.99 2.07
CA ARG A 102 -11.30 23.66 3.34
C ARG A 102 -10.54 23.03 4.51
N MET A 103 -9.22 23.21 4.52
CA MET A 103 -8.31 22.54 5.48
C MET A 103 -8.63 22.86 6.96
N ALA A 104 -8.96 24.12 7.27
CA ALA A 104 -9.27 24.54 8.64
C ALA A 104 -10.58 23.92 9.16
N ASP A 105 -11.62 23.93 8.33
CA ASP A 105 -12.91 23.30 8.67
C ASP A 105 -12.73 21.79 8.88
N ALA A 106 -11.97 21.14 7.99
CA ALA A 106 -11.67 19.71 8.10
C ALA A 106 -10.93 19.37 9.40
N ALA A 107 -9.95 20.18 9.80
CA ALA A 107 -9.22 19.99 11.05
C ALA A 107 -10.17 20.06 12.27
N GLY A 108 -11.12 21.01 12.28
CA GLY A 108 -12.14 21.11 13.33
C GLY A 108 -13.09 19.91 13.37
N SER A 109 -13.55 19.45 12.20
CA SER A 109 -14.42 18.26 12.09
C SER A 109 -13.71 16.99 12.56
N PHE A 110 -12.43 16.79 12.20
CA PHE A 110 -11.62 15.69 12.71
C PHE A 110 -11.40 15.74 14.22
N GLU A 111 -11.16 16.94 14.77
CA GLU A 111 -11.02 17.12 16.22
C GLU A 111 -12.31 16.71 16.95
N ARG A 112 -13.47 17.05 16.39
CA ARG A 112 -14.76 16.61 16.94
C ARG A 112 -14.94 15.10 16.85
N ALA A 113 -14.53 14.47 15.75
CA ALA A 113 -14.53 13.02 15.63
C ALA A 113 -13.64 12.34 16.69
N LEU A 114 -12.43 12.87 16.93
CA LEU A 114 -11.50 12.35 17.94
C LEU A 114 -11.98 12.50 19.38
N GLN A 115 -12.81 13.52 19.67
CA GLN A 115 -13.44 13.64 21.00
C GLN A 115 -14.44 12.51 21.27
N LEU A 116 -15.01 11.91 20.23
CA LEU A 116 -15.98 10.82 20.32
C LEU A 116 -15.27 9.46 20.26
N GLU A 117 -14.25 9.34 19.42
CA GLU A 117 -13.46 8.12 19.22
C GLU A 117 -11.95 8.43 19.28
N PRO A 118 -11.35 8.48 20.48
CA PRO A 118 -9.98 8.95 20.66
C PRO A 118 -8.92 7.92 20.26
N ASP A 119 -9.28 6.64 20.18
CA ASP A 119 -8.33 5.52 20.06
C ASP A 119 -8.31 4.90 18.66
N GLN A 120 -8.80 5.60 17.64
CA GLN A 120 -8.69 5.13 16.25
C GLN A 120 -7.38 5.63 15.63
N PRO A 121 -6.37 4.75 15.40
CA PRO A 121 -5.03 5.16 14.95
C PRO A 121 -5.04 5.94 13.64
N GLU A 122 -5.84 5.51 12.67
CA GLU A 122 -5.95 6.12 11.36
C GLU A 122 -6.62 7.50 11.44
N LEU A 123 -7.61 7.64 12.31
CA LEU A 123 -8.29 8.91 12.57
C LEU A 123 -7.34 9.93 13.20
N LEU A 124 -6.54 9.51 14.18
CA LEU A 124 -5.50 10.34 14.81
C LEU A 124 -4.48 10.85 13.78
N VAL A 125 -4.06 9.98 12.87
CA VAL A 125 -3.11 10.33 11.79
C VAL A 125 -3.74 11.29 10.78
N GLU A 126 -4.96 11.04 10.32
CA GLU A 126 -5.67 11.94 9.39
C GLU A 126 -5.92 13.31 10.01
N ALA A 127 -6.37 13.36 11.26
CA ALA A 127 -6.61 14.60 12.02
C ALA A 127 -5.33 15.42 12.17
N ALA A 128 -4.21 14.79 12.55
CA ALA A 128 -2.92 15.47 12.68
C ALA A 128 -2.45 16.05 11.34
N GLN A 129 -2.62 15.32 10.24
CA GLN A 129 -2.27 15.84 8.91
C GLN A 129 -3.17 16.99 8.46
N ALA A 130 -4.49 16.88 8.65
CA ALA A 130 -5.43 17.93 8.32
C ALA A 130 -5.11 19.21 9.10
N ARG A 131 -4.85 19.08 10.41
CA ARG A 131 -4.41 20.17 11.28
C ARG A 131 -3.11 20.82 10.82
N ALA A 132 -2.12 20.01 10.45
CA ALA A 132 -0.86 20.53 9.91
C ALA A 132 -1.09 21.31 8.60
N ARG A 133 -1.93 20.80 7.68
CA ARG A 133 -2.26 21.49 6.42
C ARG A 133 -3.07 22.77 6.62
N ALA A 134 -3.86 22.85 7.68
CA ALA A 134 -4.57 24.07 8.07
C ALA A 134 -3.64 25.15 8.63
N HIS A 135 -2.46 24.77 9.14
CA HIS A 135 -1.47 25.72 9.62
C HIS A 135 -0.85 26.48 8.43
N PRO A 136 -0.70 27.83 8.48
CA PRO A 136 -0.19 28.63 7.35
C PRO A 136 1.18 28.19 6.81
N LYS A 137 2.01 27.59 7.67
CA LYS A 137 3.34 27.06 7.31
C LYS A 137 3.38 25.54 7.11
N MET A 138 2.23 24.87 7.10
CA MET A 138 2.13 23.42 7.00
C MET A 138 2.90 22.66 8.09
N LEU A 139 2.84 23.14 9.34
CA LEU A 139 3.59 22.61 10.47
C LEU A 139 2.69 21.81 11.41
N PHE A 140 3.26 20.76 12.01
CA PHE A 140 2.60 20.04 13.10
C PHE A 140 2.82 20.77 14.43
N ASP A 141 1.73 21.19 15.06
CA ASP A 141 1.75 21.73 16.42
C ASP A 141 1.82 20.61 17.47
N ASP A 142 1.84 20.98 18.76
CA ASP A 142 1.97 20.02 19.85
C ASP A 142 0.79 19.05 19.92
N THR A 143 -0.44 19.53 19.62
CA THR A 143 -1.62 18.68 19.56
C THR A 143 -1.52 17.64 18.45
N GLY A 144 -1.13 18.05 17.23
CA GLY A 144 -0.91 17.12 16.13
C GLY A 144 0.16 16.07 16.46
N LEU A 145 1.25 16.48 17.12
CA LEU A 145 2.29 15.54 17.58
C LEU A 145 1.74 14.56 18.63
N GLN A 146 0.95 15.02 19.60
CA GLN A 146 0.34 14.16 20.61
C GLN A 146 -0.57 13.12 19.98
N TRP A 147 -1.40 13.48 18.99
CA TRP A 147 -2.23 12.52 18.27
C TRP A 147 -1.40 11.48 17.52
N LEU A 148 -0.30 11.88 16.86
CA LEU A 148 0.61 10.93 16.19
C LEU A 148 1.32 10.00 17.17
N GLN A 149 1.70 10.50 18.34
CA GLN A 149 2.27 9.67 19.40
C GLN A 149 1.24 8.69 19.95
N HIS A 150 0.00 9.13 20.17
CA HIS A 150 -1.10 8.28 20.61
C HIS A 150 -1.40 7.19 19.57
N ALA A 151 -1.43 7.54 18.28
CA ALA A 151 -1.61 6.57 17.19
C ALA A 151 -0.53 5.47 17.21
N ARG A 152 0.72 5.82 17.54
CA ARG A 152 1.82 4.85 17.68
C ARG A 152 1.73 4.02 18.96
N GLN A 153 1.07 4.52 20.01
CA GLN A 153 0.82 3.72 21.22
C GLN A 153 -0.27 2.69 20.97
N VAL A 154 -1.36 3.09 20.30
CA VAL A 154 -2.47 2.20 19.95
C VAL A 154 -2.08 1.21 18.86
N ALA A 155 -1.37 1.66 17.83
CA ALA A 155 -0.90 0.85 16.72
C ALA A 155 0.61 1.08 16.47
N PRO A 156 1.49 0.33 17.17
CA PRO A 156 2.94 0.45 17.03
C PRO A 156 3.47 0.20 15.61
N ASP A 157 2.72 -0.57 14.82
CA ASP A 157 3.08 -0.90 13.43
C ASP A 157 2.53 0.09 12.40
N ASN A 158 1.86 1.16 12.84
CA ASN A 158 1.38 2.21 11.94
C ASN A 158 2.56 2.96 11.31
N GLN A 159 2.88 2.56 10.07
CA GLN A 159 4.00 3.10 9.29
C GLN A 159 3.81 4.59 9.00
N ARG A 160 2.59 5.02 8.70
CA ARG A 160 2.25 6.41 8.38
C ARG A 160 2.43 7.32 9.59
N ALA A 161 2.01 6.89 10.78
CA ALA A 161 2.23 7.63 12.02
C ALA A 161 3.73 7.78 12.32
N THR A 162 4.51 6.70 12.18
CA THR A 162 5.97 6.72 12.41
C THR A 162 6.69 7.63 11.42
N TRP A 163 6.32 7.57 10.14
CA TRP A 163 6.88 8.45 9.11
C TRP A 163 6.61 9.93 9.41
N LEU A 164 5.36 10.29 9.75
CA LEU A 164 5.00 11.67 10.10
C LEU A 164 5.71 12.16 11.36
N VAL A 165 5.89 11.34 12.39
CA VAL A 165 6.63 11.73 13.60
C VAL A 165 8.06 12.15 13.25
N GLY A 166 8.73 11.44 12.35
CA GLY A 166 10.04 11.86 11.86
C GLY A 166 9.99 13.19 11.10
N ILE A 167 8.93 13.46 10.33
CA ILE A 167 8.72 14.79 9.71
C ILE A 167 8.59 15.88 10.78
N VAL A 168 7.81 15.64 11.84
CA VAL A 168 7.67 16.61 12.94
C VAL A 168 9.02 16.85 13.62
N GLN A 169 9.82 15.81 13.83
CA GLN A 169 11.16 15.92 14.41
C GLN A 169 12.08 16.77 13.53
N ARG A 170 12.10 16.57 12.20
CA ARG A 170 12.82 17.44 11.25
C ARG A 170 12.35 18.89 11.32
N GLN A 171 11.03 19.13 11.31
CA GLN A 171 10.46 20.48 11.40
C GLN A 171 10.87 21.21 12.68
N ARG A 172 11.16 20.47 13.76
CA ARG A 172 11.61 21.01 15.05
C ARG A 172 13.14 21.05 15.21
N GLY A 173 13.91 20.73 14.16
CA GLY A 173 15.38 20.69 14.20
C GLY A 173 15.93 19.52 15.04
N GLN A 174 15.14 18.47 15.25
CA GLN A 174 15.52 17.28 16.00
C GLN A 174 15.99 16.19 15.02
N ASP A 175 16.98 16.51 14.19
CA ASP A 175 17.36 15.67 13.06
C ASP A 175 17.88 14.29 13.49
N GLU A 176 18.65 14.19 14.59
CA GLU A 176 19.09 12.91 15.15
C GLU A 176 17.91 12.02 15.60
N ALA A 177 16.85 12.62 16.15
CA ALA A 177 15.66 11.88 16.53
C ALA A 177 14.87 11.40 15.28
N ALA A 178 14.81 12.23 14.24
CA ALA A 178 14.19 11.89 12.96
C ALA A 178 14.89 10.70 12.30
N VAL A 179 16.23 10.72 12.26
CA VAL A 179 17.06 9.62 11.74
C VAL A 179 16.71 8.31 12.45
N ARG A 180 16.77 8.27 13.78
CA ARG A 180 16.46 7.06 14.56
C ARG A 180 15.04 6.55 14.30
N THR A 181 14.06 7.46 14.20
CA THR A 181 12.65 7.10 13.96
C THR A 181 12.46 6.48 12.58
N TRP A 182 13.05 7.07 11.54
CA TRP A 182 12.92 6.58 10.17
C TRP A 182 13.76 5.35 9.87
N GLU A 183 14.93 5.19 10.50
CA GLU A 183 15.74 3.96 10.38
C GLU A 183 15.00 2.73 10.90
N GLY A 184 14.27 2.87 12.02
CA GLY A 184 13.42 1.79 12.54
C GLY A 184 12.24 1.46 11.62
N LEU A 185 11.84 2.38 10.74
CA LEU A 185 10.75 2.18 9.77
C LEU A 185 11.22 1.47 8.49
N LEU A 186 12.48 1.66 8.07
CA LEU A 186 13.02 1.14 6.80
C LEU A 186 12.74 -0.36 6.55
N PRO A 187 12.92 -1.29 7.49
CA PRO A 187 12.74 -2.72 7.24
C PRO A 187 11.30 -3.13 6.92
N ARG A 188 10.33 -2.24 7.20
CA ARG A 188 8.90 -2.50 7.04
C ARG A 188 8.34 -1.90 5.75
N LEU A 189 9.14 -1.10 5.04
CA LEU A 189 8.71 -0.40 3.83
C LEU A 189 9.03 -1.22 2.58
N GLU A 190 8.19 -1.04 1.56
CA GLU A 190 8.47 -1.52 0.21
C GLU A 190 9.79 -0.93 -0.33
N PRO A 191 10.53 -1.63 -1.22
CA PRO A 191 11.87 -1.22 -1.66
C PRO A 191 11.96 0.21 -2.20
N ASN A 192 10.97 0.65 -2.97
CA ASN A 192 10.92 2.01 -3.51
C ASN A 192 10.70 3.05 -2.41
N ALA A 193 9.79 2.78 -1.47
CA ALA A 193 9.52 3.67 -0.34
C ALA A 193 10.72 3.74 0.62
N ALA A 194 11.39 2.62 0.87
CA ALA A 194 12.62 2.57 1.66
C ALA A 194 13.75 3.38 1.01
N THR A 195 13.81 3.41 -0.33
CA THR A 195 14.82 4.20 -1.06
C THR A 195 14.56 5.69 -0.96
N ALA A 196 13.32 6.12 -1.17
CA ALA A 196 12.94 7.52 -0.98
C ALA A 196 13.14 7.97 0.49
N LEU A 197 12.91 7.09 1.47
CA LEU A 197 13.13 7.42 2.88
C LEU A 197 14.63 7.50 3.22
N ARG A 198 15.48 6.66 2.62
CA ARG A 198 16.94 6.71 2.80
C ARG A 198 17.51 8.07 2.42
N GLU A 199 17.07 8.64 1.28
CA GLU A 199 17.50 9.98 0.87
C GLU A 199 17.14 11.05 1.92
N GLN A 200 15.96 10.96 2.53
CA GLN A 200 15.54 11.87 3.60
C GLN A 200 16.33 11.67 4.90
N ILE A 201 16.67 10.42 5.22
CA ILE A 201 17.53 10.07 6.37
C ILE A 201 18.94 10.63 6.17
N ASP A 202 19.51 10.51 4.97
CA ASP A 202 20.85 11.02 4.68
C ASP A 202 20.93 12.54 4.78
N ALA A 203 19.90 13.24 4.28
CA ALA A 203 19.77 14.68 4.48
C ALA A 203 19.68 15.04 5.98
N ALA A 204 18.87 14.31 6.75
CA ALA A 204 18.76 14.53 8.20
C ALA A 204 20.09 14.26 8.93
N ARG A 205 20.84 13.24 8.53
CA ARG A 205 22.16 12.94 9.10
C ARG A 205 23.16 14.06 8.83
N ALA A 206 23.17 14.61 7.62
CA ALA A 206 24.01 15.75 7.29
C ALA A 206 23.69 16.98 8.15
N ASP A 207 22.40 17.30 8.31
CA ASP A 207 21.92 18.40 9.17
C ASP A 207 22.28 18.17 10.65
N ALA A 208 22.23 16.92 11.12
CA ALA A 208 22.60 16.51 12.48
C ALA A 208 24.13 16.41 12.72
N GLY A 209 24.97 16.55 11.68
CA GLY A 209 26.41 16.29 11.77
C GLY A 209 26.78 14.82 12.04
N LEU A 210 25.87 13.90 11.75
CA LEU A 210 26.08 12.47 11.85
C LEU A 210 26.84 11.94 10.64
N PRO A 211 27.60 10.84 10.75
CA PRO A 211 28.20 10.21 9.58
C PRO A 211 27.09 9.82 8.59
N PRO A 212 27.35 9.91 7.26
CA PRO A 212 26.39 9.49 6.25
C PRO A 212 25.94 8.06 6.55
N SER A 213 24.68 7.70 6.23
CA SER A 213 24.30 6.29 6.26
C SER A 213 25.21 5.61 5.26
N THR A 214 26.21 4.87 5.73
CA THR A 214 26.73 3.78 4.92
C THR A 214 25.50 3.00 4.51
N PRO A 215 25.27 2.75 3.21
CA PRO A 215 24.32 1.73 2.82
C PRO A 215 24.62 0.51 3.67
N ALA A 216 23.64 -0.33 3.95
CA ALA A 216 23.94 -1.67 4.41
C ALA A 216 24.64 -2.46 3.28
N THR A 217 25.83 -2.02 2.88
CA THR A 217 26.97 -2.80 2.47
C THR A 217 28.00 -2.58 3.56
N ALA A 218 28.20 -3.61 4.38
CA ALA A 218 29.38 -3.84 5.21
C ALA A 218 29.84 -2.66 6.08
N THR A 219 29.47 -2.70 7.36
CA THR A 219 30.50 -2.43 8.37
C THR A 219 31.70 -3.33 8.04
N PRO A 220 32.94 -2.82 7.96
CA PRO A 220 34.14 -3.66 8.01
C PRO A 220 34.30 -4.16 9.46
N ALA A 221 33.35 -4.98 9.90
CA ALA A 221 33.42 -5.76 11.12
C ALA A 221 33.83 -7.18 10.70
N ALA A 222 35.12 -7.44 10.87
CA ALA A 222 35.79 -8.71 10.65
C ALA A 222 35.79 -9.21 9.19
N ALA A 223 37.01 -9.36 8.67
CA ALA A 223 37.32 -10.34 7.66
C ALA A 223 36.64 -11.68 8.03
N GLY A 224 35.59 -12.01 7.29
CA GLY A 224 34.67 -13.10 7.60
C GLY A 224 33.79 -13.46 6.40
N SER A 225 34.43 -13.68 5.25
CA SER A 225 34.02 -14.69 4.26
C SER A 225 32.61 -14.60 3.64
N ALA A 226 32.35 -13.54 2.86
CA ALA A 226 31.37 -13.58 1.76
C ALA A 226 32.02 -13.43 0.36
N ASP A 227 33.32 -13.10 0.29
CA ASP A 227 34.13 -12.98 -0.96
C ASP A 227 34.44 -14.33 -1.64
N GLY A 228 33.71 -15.40 -1.31
CA GLY A 228 33.92 -16.70 -1.94
C GLY A 228 33.30 -16.78 -3.33
N HIS A 229 32.05 -16.34 -3.49
CA HIS A 229 31.22 -16.77 -4.62
C HIS A 229 30.80 -15.65 -5.58
N ALA A 230 31.32 -14.44 -5.38
CA ALA A 230 31.13 -13.34 -6.32
C ALA A 230 31.96 -13.58 -7.60
N ILE A 231 31.35 -13.35 -8.77
CA ILE A 231 32.00 -13.51 -10.07
C ILE A 231 32.25 -12.15 -10.67
N THR A 232 33.52 -11.74 -10.78
CA THR A 232 33.88 -10.54 -11.53
C THR A 232 33.98 -10.87 -13.02
N VAL A 233 33.21 -10.18 -13.84
CA VAL A 233 33.14 -10.35 -15.29
C VAL A 233 33.55 -9.06 -15.98
N ARG A 234 34.58 -9.12 -16.83
CA ARG A 234 34.95 -8.04 -17.74
C ARG A 234 34.38 -8.33 -19.12
N VAL A 235 33.42 -7.53 -19.54
CA VAL A 235 32.78 -7.62 -20.85
C VAL A 235 33.44 -6.63 -21.80
N THR A 236 33.88 -7.14 -22.95
CA THR A 236 34.37 -6.33 -24.08
C THR A 236 33.47 -6.55 -25.28
N LEU A 237 33.15 -5.50 -26.02
CA LEU A 237 32.38 -5.61 -27.26
C LEU A 237 33.30 -5.74 -28.46
N ALA A 238 32.94 -6.59 -29.42
CA ALA A 238 33.60 -6.63 -30.72
C ALA A 238 33.47 -5.28 -31.44
N PRO A 239 34.45 -4.88 -32.27
CA PRO A 239 34.45 -3.57 -32.95
C PRO A 239 33.17 -3.28 -33.75
N ALA A 240 32.55 -4.31 -34.34
CA ALA A 240 31.29 -4.19 -35.09
C ALA A 240 30.10 -3.77 -34.20
N LEU A 241 30.08 -4.16 -32.92
CA LEU A 241 29.03 -3.80 -31.98
C LEU A 241 29.30 -2.48 -31.25
N GLN A 242 30.56 -2.08 -31.09
CA GLN A 242 30.92 -0.79 -30.49
C GLN A 242 30.30 0.39 -31.26
N ALA A 243 30.28 0.33 -32.59
CA ALA A 243 29.66 1.35 -33.44
C ALA A 243 28.13 1.40 -33.29
N ARG A 244 27.48 0.25 -33.06
CA ARG A 244 26.03 0.14 -32.82
C ARG A 244 25.65 0.71 -31.46
N VAL A 245 26.43 0.41 -30.43
CA VAL A 245 26.19 0.86 -29.05
C VAL A 245 26.39 2.37 -28.88
N ALA A 246 27.23 2.99 -29.71
CA ALA A 246 27.41 4.45 -29.73
C ALA A 246 26.11 5.23 -30.07
N ALA A 247 25.08 4.57 -30.61
CA ALA A 247 23.75 5.16 -30.82
C ALA A 247 22.89 5.26 -29.54
N GLY A 248 23.35 4.71 -28.40
CA GLY A 248 22.85 4.99 -27.05
C GLY A 248 21.51 4.36 -26.65
N LYS A 249 21.03 3.34 -27.38
CA LYS A 249 19.72 2.71 -27.12
C LYS A 249 19.78 1.28 -26.57
N ASP A 250 20.96 0.66 -26.63
CA ASP A 250 21.12 -0.74 -26.24
C ASP A 250 21.46 -0.87 -24.75
N THR A 251 21.01 -1.96 -24.13
CA THR A 251 21.30 -2.32 -22.74
C THR A 251 22.13 -3.59 -22.71
N LEU A 252 23.20 -3.60 -21.90
CA LEU A 252 24.05 -4.77 -21.68
C LEU A 252 23.62 -5.49 -20.41
N PHE A 253 23.27 -6.76 -20.55
CA PHE A 253 22.96 -7.67 -19.47
C PHE A 253 24.11 -8.65 -19.27
N VAL A 254 24.56 -8.83 -18.04
CA VAL A 254 25.45 -9.93 -17.66
C VAL A 254 24.63 -10.92 -16.86
N ILE A 255 24.57 -12.16 -17.34
CA ILE A 255 23.64 -13.17 -16.84
C ILE A 255 24.44 -14.39 -16.41
N ALA A 256 24.16 -14.87 -15.20
CA ALA A 256 24.61 -16.18 -14.72
C ALA A 256 23.41 -17.13 -14.59
N ARG A 257 23.54 -18.37 -15.05
CA ARG A 257 22.52 -19.41 -14.91
C ARG A 257 23.13 -20.77 -14.57
N ALA A 258 22.31 -21.70 -14.10
CA ALA A 258 22.75 -23.07 -13.86
C ALA A 258 23.07 -23.80 -15.20
N PRO A 259 24.16 -24.59 -15.27
CA PRO A 259 24.50 -25.34 -16.48
C PRO A 259 23.46 -26.42 -16.76
N GLY A 260 22.94 -26.47 -17.99
CA GLY A 260 21.93 -27.47 -18.41
C GLY A 260 20.56 -27.36 -17.73
N GLY A 261 20.32 -26.29 -16.96
CA GLY A 261 19.04 -26.02 -16.30
C GLY A 261 18.02 -25.29 -17.19
N PRO A 262 16.80 -25.02 -16.68
CA PRO A 262 15.82 -24.17 -17.36
C PRO A 262 16.42 -22.78 -17.67
N PRO A 263 15.93 -22.05 -18.70
CA PRO A 263 16.52 -20.81 -19.20
C PRO A 263 16.43 -19.61 -18.23
N MET A 264 15.99 -19.85 -17.00
CA MET A 264 15.82 -18.85 -15.95
C MET A 264 17.19 -18.43 -15.41
N PRO A 265 17.49 -17.12 -15.33
CA PRO A 265 18.75 -16.65 -14.80
C PRO A 265 18.78 -16.71 -13.27
N VAL A 266 19.94 -17.06 -12.72
CA VAL A 266 20.21 -17.12 -11.28
C VAL A 266 20.66 -15.77 -10.75
N ALA A 267 21.41 -15.02 -11.56
CA ALA A 267 21.80 -13.64 -11.29
C ALA A 267 21.80 -12.82 -12.59
N VAL A 268 21.34 -11.57 -12.53
CA VAL A 268 21.29 -10.65 -13.68
C VAL A 268 21.71 -9.26 -13.26
N GLU A 269 22.74 -8.75 -13.92
CA GLU A 269 23.15 -7.35 -13.81
C GLU A 269 22.83 -6.57 -15.08
N ARG A 270 22.34 -5.34 -14.93
CA ARG A 270 21.86 -4.49 -16.03
C ARG A 270 22.66 -3.19 -16.09
N HIS A 271 23.36 -3.00 -17.20
CA HIS A 271 24.13 -1.78 -17.44
C HIS A 271 23.77 -1.12 -18.78
N PRO A 272 23.87 0.22 -18.88
CA PRO A 272 23.80 0.90 -20.16
C PRO A 272 24.96 0.41 -21.04
N ALA A 273 24.67 0.09 -22.31
CA ALA A 273 25.72 -0.36 -23.20
C ALA A 273 26.70 0.80 -23.49
N GLN A 274 27.99 0.54 -23.36
CA GLN A 274 29.07 1.51 -23.62
C GLN A 274 30.10 0.88 -24.55
N ALA A 275 30.82 1.71 -25.31
CA ALA A 275 31.85 1.23 -26.23
C ALA A 275 33.10 0.67 -25.53
N GLY A 276 33.32 1.06 -24.26
CA GLY A 276 34.47 0.62 -23.46
C GLY A 276 34.26 -0.72 -22.75
N PRO A 277 35.35 -1.32 -22.22
CA PRO A 277 35.26 -2.52 -21.38
C PRO A 277 34.47 -2.23 -20.11
N LEU A 278 33.46 -3.05 -19.83
CA LEU A 278 32.67 -2.96 -18.61
C LEU A 278 33.09 -4.06 -17.64
N THR A 279 33.37 -3.71 -16.39
CA THR A 279 33.61 -4.69 -15.33
C THR A 279 32.40 -4.73 -14.41
N VAL A 280 31.79 -5.91 -14.29
CA VAL A 280 30.58 -6.18 -13.52
C VAL A 280 30.90 -7.26 -12.50
N THR A 281 30.31 -7.20 -11.32
CA THR A 281 30.43 -8.27 -10.33
C THR A 281 29.04 -8.85 -10.14
N LEU A 282 28.89 -10.17 -10.29
CA LEU A 282 27.65 -10.86 -9.95
C LEU A 282 27.79 -11.52 -8.59
N ASP A 283 26.83 -11.28 -7.71
CA ASP A 283 26.74 -11.91 -6.40
C ASP A 283 25.31 -12.41 -6.08
N ASP A 284 25.08 -12.80 -4.83
CA ASP A 284 23.78 -13.33 -4.37
C ASP A 284 22.66 -12.27 -4.33
N ALA A 285 23.00 -10.98 -4.31
CA ALA A 285 22.04 -9.87 -4.29
C ALA A 285 21.42 -9.62 -5.68
N ASP A 286 22.08 -10.07 -6.74
CA ASP A 286 21.65 -9.89 -8.14
C ASP A 286 20.63 -10.95 -8.60
N SER A 287 20.13 -11.76 -7.67
CA SER A 287 19.20 -12.83 -7.98
C SER A 287 17.76 -12.32 -8.15
N PRO A 288 17.12 -12.53 -9.31
CA PRO A 288 15.73 -12.15 -9.52
C PRO A 288 14.73 -13.06 -8.78
N MET A 289 15.19 -14.16 -8.17
CA MET A 289 14.37 -15.06 -7.35
C MET A 289 15.09 -15.42 -6.04
N PRO A 290 14.54 -15.04 -4.87
CA PRO A 290 15.22 -15.26 -3.58
C PRO A 290 15.34 -16.73 -3.16
N THR A 291 14.86 -17.69 -3.96
CA THR A 291 14.88 -19.12 -3.66
C THR A 291 16.14 -19.85 -4.15
N GLN A 292 16.95 -19.28 -5.06
CA GLN A 292 18.16 -19.92 -5.56
C GLN A 292 19.31 -18.92 -5.70
N LYS A 293 20.30 -19.03 -4.80
CA LYS A 293 21.47 -18.13 -4.72
C LYS A 293 22.63 -18.60 -5.59
N LEU A 294 23.48 -17.66 -6.02
CA LEU A 294 24.69 -17.95 -6.78
C LEU A 294 25.69 -18.76 -5.94
N SER A 295 25.83 -18.44 -4.66
CA SER A 295 26.65 -19.14 -3.68
C SER A 295 26.22 -20.58 -3.38
N ALA A 296 24.96 -20.92 -3.70
CA ALA A 296 24.45 -22.28 -3.55
C ALA A 296 24.82 -23.19 -4.74
N LEU A 297 25.38 -22.63 -5.81
CA LEU A 297 25.76 -23.36 -7.02
C LEU A 297 27.27 -23.60 -7.05
N GLY A 298 27.68 -24.84 -7.35
CA GLY A 298 29.10 -25.18 -7.56
C GLY A 298 29.60 -24.85 -8.96
N GLU A 299 28.71 -24.71 -9.94
CA GLU A 299 29.03 -24.39 -11.34
C GLU A 299 27.93 -23.52 -11.95
N VAL A 300 28.32 -22.52 -12.74
CA VAL A 300 27.41 -21.63 -13.47
C VAL A 300 27.89 -21.36 -14.89
N GLU A 301 26.94 -21.10 -15.78
CA GLU A 301 27.19 -20.55 -17.11
C GLU A 301 26.98 -19.04 -17.08
N VAL A 302 28.04 -18.29 -17.39
CA VAL A 302 28.01 -16.82 -17.46
C VAL A 302 28.10 -16.39 -18.91
N PHE A 303 27.21 -15.50 -19.33
CA PHE A 303 27.21 -14.89 -20.66
C PHE A 303 26.73 -13.44 -20.59
N ALA A 304 27.15 -12.65 -21.58
CA ALA A 304 26.66 -11.29 -21.77
C ALA A 304 25.64 -11.26 -22.91
N ARG A 305 24.64 -10.38 -22.80
CA ARG A 305 23.66 -10.11 -23.85
C ARG A 305 23.51 -8.61 -24.06
N LEU A 306 23.55 -8.18 -25.32
CA LEU A 306 23.15 -6.84 -25.72
C LEU A 306 21.72 -6.87 -26.23
N SER A 307 20.81 -6.16 -25.56
CA SER A 307 19.40 -6.06 -25.96
C SER A 307 19.00 -4.63 -26.31
N ALA A 308 18.32 -4.48 -27.45
CA ALA A 308 17.71 -3.22 -27.86
C ALA A 308 16.36 -2.97 -27.14
N SER A 309 15.73 -4.02 -26.62
CA SER A 309 14.41 -3.95 -25.97
C SER A 309 14.46 -3.60 -24.48
N GLY A 310 15.64 -3.70 -23.86
CA GLY A 310 15.81 -3.51 -22.42
C GLY A 310 15.32 -4.67 -21.55
N ASN A 311 14.98 -5.82 -22.15
CA ASN A 311 14.58 -7.03 -21.43
C ASN A 311 15.75 -8.01 -21.23
N ALA A 312 15.85 -8.58 -20.03
CA ALA A 312 16.85 -9.60 -19.69
C ALA A 312 16.56 -10.99 -20.29
N MET A 313 15.40 -11.16 -20.94
CA MET A 313 14.97 -12.42 -21.58
C MET A 313 15.15 -12.31 -23.09
N ARG A 314 15.56 -13.41 -23.75
CA ARG A 314 16.01 -13.36 -25.16
C ARG A 314 14.89 -12.84 -26.06
N GLN A 315 15.17 -11.80 -26.83
CA GLN A 315 14.32 -11.26 -27.88
C GLN A 315 14.97 -11.42 -29.26
N GLU A 316 14.15 -11.24 -30.30
CA GLU A 316 14.60 -11.24 -31.68
C GLU A 316 15.51 -10.02 -31.95
N GLY A 317 16.75 -10.26 -32.39
CA GLY A 317 17.75 -9.20 -32.63
C GLY A 317 18.73 -8.93 -31.48
N ASP A 318 18.62 -9.65 -30.36
CA ASP A 318 19.60 -9.62 -29.28
C ASP A 318 20.89 -10.34 -29.69
N VAL A 319 22.05 -9.81 -29.25
CA VAL A 319 23.36 -10.43 -29.49
C VAL A 319 23.91 -10.97 -28.18
N GLU A 320 24.23 -12.26 -28.14
CA GLU A 320 24.75 -12.95 -26.96
C GLU A 320 26.21 -13.40 -27.18
N SER A 321 26.98 -13.45 -26.09
CA SER A 321 28.28 -14.14 -26.10
C SER A 321 28.10 -15.65 -25.95
N ARG A 322 29.14 -16.41 -26.29
CA ARG A 322 29.21 -17.83 -25.92
C ARG A 322 29.17 -17.95 -24.38
N PRO A 323 28.37 -18.88 -23.81
CA PRO A 323 28.36 -19.10 -22.38
C PRO A 323 29.67 -19.72 -21.92
N VAL A 324 30.25 -19.16 -20.87
CA VAL A 324 31.46 -19.67 -20.23
C VAL A 324 31.08 -20.36 -18.93
N LYS A 325 31.50 -21.62 -18.78
CA LYS A 325 31.29 -22.38 -17.55
C LYS A 325 32.34 -21.98 -16.52
N VAL A 326 31.88 -21.66 -15.32
CA VAL A 326 32.71 -21.22 -14.20
C VAL A 326 32.35 -22.04 -12.97
N SER A 327 33.36 -22.66 -12.35
CA SER A 327 33.21 -23.29 -11.05
C SER A 327 33.36 -22.26 -9.94
N LEU A 328 32.44 -22.26 -8.99
CA LEU A 328 32.45 -21.39 -7.81
C LEU A 328 33.02 -22.15 -6.60
N PRO A 329 33.81 -21.50 -5.72
CA PRO A 329 34.23 -20.10 -5.73
C PRO A 329 35.32 -19.79 -6.78
N THR A 330 35.21 -18.67 -7.50
CA THR A 330 36.26 -18.19 -8.43
C THR A 330 36.88 -16.90 -7.93
N LYS A 331 38.21 -16.76 -8.07
CA LYS A 331 38.96 -15.54 -7.67
C LYS A 331 39.52 -14.76 -8.86
N GLY A 332 39.16 -15.16 -10.08
CA GLY A 332 39.65 -14.55 -11.32
C GLY A 332 38.60 -13.69 -12.00
N THR A 333 39.04 -12.64 -12.70
CA THR A 333 38.18 -11.88 -13.61
C THR A 333 37.89 -12.71 -14.86
N LEU A 334 36.62 -13.01 -15.10
CA LEU A 334 36.17 -13.68 -16.31
C LEU A 334 36.11 -12.67 -17.46
N GLU A 335 36.85 -12.89 -18.53
CA GLU A 335 36.78 -12.04 -19.72
C GLU A 335 35.79 -12.61 -20.74
N ILE A 336 34.78 -11.82 -21.10
CA ILE A 336 33.76 -12.17 -22.08
C ILE A 336 33.83 -11.18 -23.24
N VAL A 337 33.92 -11.71 -24.47
CA VAL A 337 33.86 -10.91 -25.69
C VAL A 337 32.47 -11.09 -26.33
N LEU A 338 31.71 -10.01 -26.44
CA LEU A 338 30.39 -10.00 -27.06
C LEU A 338 30.50 -9.75 -28.56
N GLY A 339 29.91 -10.61 -29.39
CA GLY A 339 29.94 -10.48 -30.85
C GLY A 339 31.13 -11.16 -31.55
N SER A 340 31.87 -12.02 -30.85
CA SER A 340 32.79 -12.97 -31.48
C SER A 340 32.02 -14.23 -31.91
N PRO A 341 32.31 -14.83 -33.08
CA PRO A 341 31.62 -16.03 -33.58
C PRO A 341 31.76 -17.24 -32.63
#